data_AF-A0A078FSH8-F1
#
_entry.id   AF-A0A078FSH8-F1
#
_cell.length_a   1.000
_cell.length_b   1.000
_cell.length_c   1.000
_cell.angle_alpha   90.00
_cell.angle_beta   90.00
_cell.angle_gamma   90.00
#
_symmetry.space_group_name_H-M   'P 1'
#
loop_
_entity.id
_entity.type
_entity.pdbx_description
1 polymer ?
#
loop_
_entity_poly.entity_id
_entity_poly.type
_entity_poly.pdbx_seq_one_letter_code
_entity_poly.pdbx_strand_id
1 'polypeptide(L)'
;MENNKVAEAKFEEAPTWVCWDIENCPIPKGCKAEEISQKISSALSKLNYRGPISISAYGNMNHIPPSVKKALSSTGVVLNHLHINSRGHYIFDKLSGWVHNRTPDPANLMVISRDESLSYFLSKWQTDKRNVLLAHPPNPSDSFVASAKTTWLWNSLCKNLT
;
A
#
# COMPACT_ATOMS: atom_id res chain seq x y z
N MET A 1 -10.08 -13.65 -9.01
CA MET A 1 -9.18 -14.63 -8.37
C MET A 1 -7.89 -13.91 -8.05
N GLU A 2 -7.41 -13.96 -6.80
CA GLU A 2 -6.08 -13.45 -6.45
C GLU A 2 -5.04 -14.32 -7.17
N ASN A 3 -4.28 -13.76 -8.11
CA ASN A 3 -3.19 -14.45 -8.80
C ASN A 3 -1.86 -13.94 -8.26
N ASN A 4 -1.55 -14.36 -7.05
CA ASN A 4 -0.41 -13.85 -6.32
C ASN A 4 0.86 -14.62 -6.64
N LYS A 5 1.79 -13.94 -7.32
CA LYS A 5 3.13 -14.47 -7.57
C LYS A 5 4.04 -14.12 -6.40
N VAL A 6 4.89 -15.06 -6.02
CA VAL A 6 6.00 -14.80 -5.12
C VAL A 6 6.95 -13.77 -5.75
N ALA A 7 7.66 -13.03 -4.91
CA ALA A 7 8.65 -12.05 -5.33
C ALA A 7 9.70 -12.68 -6.25
N GLU A 8 10.10 -11.97 -7.30
CA GLU A 8 11.31 -12.32 -8.05
C GLU A 8 12.54 -12.11 -7.15
N ALA A 9 13.59 -12.92 -7.30
CA ALA A 9 14.77 -12.92 -6.44
C ALA A 9 15.36 -11.51 -6.17
N LYS A 10 15.40 -10.64 -7.19
CA LYS A 10 15.90 -9.26 -7.05
C LYS A 10 15.04 -8.37 -6.14
N PHE A 11 13.78 -8.70 -5.93
CA PHE A 11 12.84 -7.94 -5.13
C PHE A 11 12.59 -8.54 -3.73
N GLU A 12 13.12 -9.73 -3.42
CA GLU A 12 12.86 -10.40 -2.13
C GLU A 12 13.37 -9.58 -0.95
N GLU A 13 14.63 -9.14 -1.00
CA GLU A 13 15.28 -8.36 0.06
C GLU A 13 15.27 -6.84 -0.20
N ALA A 14 14.62 -6.42 -1.28
CA ALA A 14 14.51 -5.01 -1.66
C ALA A 14 13.62 -4.22 -0.67
N PRO A 15 13.96 -2.96 -0.35
CA PRO A 15 13.12 -2.14 0.51
C PRO A 15 11.72 -1.99 -0.09
N THR A 16 10.71 -2.08 0.78
CA THR A 16 9.31 -1.93 0.40
C THR A 16 8.74 -0.67 1.04
N TRP A 17 8.27 0.24 0.20
CA TRP A 17 7.46 1.36 0.67
C TRP A 17 5.97 1.07 0.45
N VAL A 18 5.20 1.20 1.52
CA VAL A 18 3.75 1.06 1.52
C VAL A 18 3.13 2.46 1.56
N CYS A 19 2.50 2.85 0.47
CA CYS A 19 1.74 4.09 0.33
C CYS A 19 0.25 3.78 0.50
N TRP A 20 -0.31 4.19 1.64
CA TRP A 20 -1.65 3.82 2.06
C TRP A 20 -2.61 5.00 2.02
N ASP A 21 -3.64 4.89 1.19
CA ASP A 21 -4.82 5.75 1.18
C ASP A 21 -5.78 5.37 2.31
N ILE A 22 -5.54 5.87 3.52
CA ILE A 22 -6.33 5.47 4.71
C ILE A 22 -7.77 5.97 4.67
N GLU A 23 -8.07 6.99 3.86
CA GLU A 23 -9.42 7.53 3.71
C GLU A 23 -10.28 6.63 2.83
N ASN A 24 -9.76 6.17 1.69
CA ASN A 24 -10.50 5.27 0.78
C ASN A 24 -10.37 3.78 1.14
N CYS A 25 -9.33 3.42 1.89
CA CYS A 25 -9.06 2.09 2.41
C CYS A 25 -8.86 2.13 3.93
N PRO A 26 -9.92 2.41 4.73
CA PRO A 26 -9.79 2.45 6.19
C PRO A 26 -9.41 1.07 6.74
N ILE A 27 -9.01 1.02 8.01
CA ILE A 27 -8.70 -0.24 8.70
C ILE A 27 -9.88 -1.21 8.55
N PRO A 28 -9.66 -2.44 8.05
CA PRO A 28 -10.73 -3.40 7.84
C PRO A 28 -11.49 -3.72 9.13
N LYS A 29 -12.80 -3.91 9.02
CA LYS A 29 -13.67 -4.22 10.16
C LYS A 29 -13.18 -5.48 10.88
N GLY A 30 -13.06 -5.39 12.20
CA GLY A 30 -12.56 -6.48 13.04
C GLY A 30 -11.04 -6.56 13.17
N CYS A 31 -10.28 -5.72 12.45
CA CYS A 31 -8.85 -5.54 12.68
C CYS A 31 -8.61 -4.43 13.70
N LYS A 32 -7.63 -4.63 14.58
CA LYS A 32 -7.11 -3.55 15.42
C LYS A 32 -6.10 -2.71 14.65
N ALA A 33 -6.07 -1.41 14.95
CA ALA A 33 -5.14 -0.48 14.32
C ALA A 33 -3.67 -0.84 14.63
N GLU A 34 -3.42 -1.35 15.84
CA GLU A 34 -2.13 -1.79 16.33
C GLU A 34 -1.58 -3.01 15.58
N GLU A 35 -2.46 -3.79 14.93
CA GLU A 35 -2.08 -5.02 14.24
C GLU A 35 -1.80 -4.80 12.75
N ILE A 36 -2.29 -3.70 12.16
CA ILE A 36 -2.32 -3.54 10.70
C ILE A 36 -0.92 -3.54 10.06
N SER A 37 0.05 -2.90 10.70
CA SER A 37 1.45 -2.88 10.25
C SER A 37 2.02 -4.31 10.18
N GLN A 38 1.77 -5.11 11.22
CA GLN A 38 2.20 -6.52 11.25
C GLN A 38 1.46 -7.37 10.23
N LYS A 39 0.17 -7.12 10.00
CA LYS A 39 -0.62 -7.82 8.97
C LYS A 39 -0.10 -7.56 7.55
N ILE A 40 0.22 -6.30 7.24
CA ILE A 40 0.83 -5.90 5.96
C ILE A 40 2.18 -6.60 5.80
N SER A 41 3.06 -6.52 6.81
CA SER A 41 4.37 -7.18 6.78
C SER A 41 4.27 -8.70 6.62
N SER A 42 3.31 -9.32 7.28
CA SER A 42 3.07 -10.77 7.17
C SER A 42 2.58 -11.17 5.78
N ALA A 43 1.73 -10.35 5.15
CA ALA A 43 1.22 -10.61 3.81
C ALA A 43 2.32 -10.47 2.75
N LEU A 44 3.18 -9.47 2.90
CA LEU A 44 4.37 -9.28 2.08
C LEU A 44 5.35 -10.46 2.24
N SER A 45 5.66 -10.84 3.48
CA SER A 45 6.58 -11.94 3.80
C SER A 45 6.12 -13.30 3.25
N LYS A 46 4.81 -13.59 3.27
CA LYS A 46 4.23 -14.81 2.66
C LYS A 46 4.51 -14.96 1.16
N LEU A 47 4.78 -13.85 0.48
CA LEU A 47 5.16 -13.82 -0.94
C LEU A 47 6.62 -13.44 -1.14
N ASN A 48 7.48 -13.70 -0.15
CA ASN A 48 8.94 -13.46 -0.15
C ASN A 48 9.39 -12.00 -0.21
N TYR A 49 8.51 -11.02 -0.04
CA TYR A 49 8.93 -9.63 0.18
C TYR A 49 9.38 -9.46 1.64
N ARG A 50 10.67 -9.66 1.89
CA ARG A 50 11.29 -9.74 3.23
C ARG A 50 12.22 -8.57 3.56
N GLY A 51 12.50 -7.70 2.59
CA GLY A 51 13.27 -6.48 2.81
C GLY A 51 12.62 -5.49 3.79
N PRO A 52 13.34 -4.42 4.18
CA PRO A 52 12.82 -3.42 5.13
C PRO A 52 11.53 -2.77 4.65
N ILE A 53 10.56 -2.60 5.56
CA ILE A 53 9.22 -2.06 5.24
C ILE A 53 9.06 -0.68 5.88
N SER A 54 8.65 0.30 5.09
CA SER A 54 8.22 1.63 5.55
C SER A 54 6.77 1.87 5.17
N ILE A 55 5.93 2.30 6.11
CA ILE A 55 4.48 2.49 5.88
C ILE A 55 4.11 3.95 6.12
N SER A 56 3.51 4.57 5.10
CA SER A 56 2.99 5.94 5.15
C SER A 56 1.50 5.93 4.83
N ALA A 57 0.68 6.42 5.77
CA ALA A 57 -0.75 6.61 5.58
C ALA A 57 -1.05 8.07 5.20
N TYR A 58 -1.89 8.27 4.20
CA TYR A 58 -2.27 9.55 3.61
C TYR A 58 -3.77 9.72 3.64
N GLY A 59 -4.23 10.86 4.16
CA GLY A 59 -5.65 11.21 4.17
C GLY A 59 -5.93 12.39 5.09
N ASN A 60 -7.20 12.75 5.20
CA ASN A 60 -7.61 13.76 6.17
C ASN A 60 -7.59 13.20 7.60
N MET A 61 -6.50 13.44 8.32
CA MET A 61 -6.32 13.00 9.71
C MET A 61 -7.37 13.56 10.69
N ASN A 62 -8.20 14.54 10.31
CA ASN A 62 -9.33 15.00 11.12
C ASN A 62 -10.51 14.02 11.07
N HIS A 63 -10.62 13.20 10.02
CA HIS A 63 -11.66 12.17 9.88
C HIS A 63 -11.30 10.85 10.61
N ILE A 64 -10.08 10.74 11.12
CA ILE A 64 -9.57 9.51 11.75
C ILE A 64 -9.58 9.69 13.28
N PRO A 65 -10.16 8.73 14.04
CA PRO A 65 -10.21 8.80 15.50
C PRO A 65 -8.83 8.97 16.14
N PRO A 66 -8.67 9.80 17.20
CA PRO A 66 -7.39 9.98 17.88
C PRO A 66 -6.76 8.68 18.41
N SER A 67 -7.58 7.75 18.91
CA SER A 67 -7.13 6.43 19.35
C SER A 67 -6.49 5.62 18.21
N VAL A 68 -7.13 5.61 17.03
CA VAL A 68 -6.62 4.96 15.83
C VAL A 68 -5.31 5.61 15.37
N LYS A 69 -5.24 6.95 15.34
CA LYS A 69 -3.98 7.65 14.99
C LYS A 69 -2.85 7.27 15.92
N LYS A 70 -3.09 7.30 17.23
CA LYS A 70 -2.11 6.91 18.25
C LYS A 70 -1.66 5.46 18.08
N ALA A 71 -2.60 4.55 17.86
CA ALA A 71 -2.31 3.14 17.62
C ALA A 71 -1.42 2.95 16.38
N LEU A 72 -1.77 3.56 15.25
CA LEU A 72 -0.97 3.49 14.03
C LEU A 72 0.45 4.05 14.23
N SER A 73 0.57 5.25 14.80
CA SER A 73 1.88 5.84 15.06
C SER A 73 2.74 5.00 16.02
N SER A 74 2.13 4.32 17.00
CA SER A 74 2.85 3.42 17.91
C SER A 74 3.46 2.19 17.22
N THR A 75 2.98 1.85 16.02
CA THR A 75 3.52 0.75 15.19
C THR A 75 4.53 1.22 14.15
N GLY A 76 4.91 2.50 14.16
CA GLY A 76 5.83 3.10 13.19
C GLY A 76 5.17 3.55 11.88
N VAL A 77 3.85 3.50 11.76
CA VAL A 77 3.14 4.05 10.59
C VAL A 77 3.21 5.57 10.62
N VAL A 78 3.75 6.16 9.55
CA VAL A 78 3.84 7.62 9.38
C VAL A 78 2.49 8.16 8.90
N LEU A 79 1.87 9.01 9.69
CA LEU A 79 0.59 9.65 9.36
C LEU A 79 0.83 11.00 8.68
N ASN A 80 0.33 11.15 7.45
CA ASN A 80 0.50 12.35 6.65
C ASN A 80 -0.87 13.01 6.43
N HIS A 81 -1.09 14.15 7.09
CA HIS A 81 -2.31 14.93 6.91
C HIS A 81 -2.33 15.60 5.54
N LEU A 82 -3.45 15.43 4.83
CA LEU A 82 -3.70 16.08 3.57
C LEU A 82 -4.85 17.07 3.73
N HIS A 83 -4.59 18.33 3.37
CA HIS A 83 -5.60 19.38 3.35
C HIS A 83 -6.47 19.22 2.09
N ILE A 84 -7.71 18.77 2.27
CA ILE A 84 -8.65 18.55 1.17
C ILE A 84 -9.25 19.90 0.78
N ASN A 85 -8.59 20.58 -0.15
CA ASN A 85 -9.08 21.84 -0.72
C ASN A 85 -9.37 21.71 -2.22
N SER A 86 -8.98 20.60 -2.86
CA SER A 86 -9.14 20.38 -4.29
C SER A 86 -9.24 18.89 -4.60
N ARG A 87 -10.08 18.56 -5.59
CA ARG A 87 -10.48 17.23 -6.09
C ARG A 87 -9.35 16.37 -6.71
N GLY A 88 -8.09 16.57 -6.33
CA GLY A 88 -6.95 16.00 -7.04
C GLY A 88 -6.36 14.78 -6.34
N HIS A 89 -5.92 13.82 -7.13
CA HIS A 89 -5.21 12.58 -6.79
C HIS A 89 -4.01 12.80 -5.84
N TYR A 90 -4.24 13.09 -4.56
CA TYR A 90 -3.19 13.44 -3.60
C TYR A 90 -2.17 12.32 -3.42
N ILE A 91 -2.62 11.08 -3.53
CA ILE A 91 -1.76 9.92 -3.42
C ILE A 91 -0.85 9.82 -4.64
N PHE A 92 -1.34 10.23 -5.83
CA PHE A 92 -0.53 10.31 -7.04
C PHE A 92 0.68 11.23 -6.85
N ASP A 93 0.50 12.42 -6.26
CA ASP A 93 1.62 13.34 -6.03
C ASP A 93 2.70 12.72 -5.12
N LYS A 94 2.28 11.96 -4.09
CA LYS A 94 3.21 11.27 -3.19
C LYS A 94 3.92 10.11 -3.87
N LEU A 95 3.17 9.31 -4.64
CA LEU A 95 3.71 8.22 -5.43
C LEU A 95 4.70 8.73 -6.49
N SER A 96 4.32 9.77 -7.23
CA SER A 96 5.14 10.43 -8.24
C SER A 96 6.41 10.99 -7.62
N GLY A 97 6.33 11.70 -6.49
CA GLY A 97 7.50 12.19 -5.78
C GLY A 97 8.45 11.07 -5.40
N TRP A 98 7.95 9.97 -4.82
CA TRP A 98 8.77 8.82 -4.47
C TRP A 98 9.43 8.17 -5.70
N VAL A 99 8.68 7.98 -6.78
CA VAL A 99 9.18 7.36 -8.02
C VAL A 99 10.30 8.17 -8.69
N HIS A 100 10.19 9.50 -8.69
CA HIS A 100 11.17 10.39 -9.34
C HIS A 100 12.34 10.76 -8.43
N ASN A 101 12.21 10.57 -7.11
CA ASN A 101 13.33 10.67 -6.18
C ASN A 101 14.27 9.47 -6.34
N ARG A 102 15.51 9.56 -5.83
CA ARG A 102 16.51 8.47 -5.85
C ARG A 102 16.10 7.30 -4.93
N THR A 103 15.04 6.60 -5.31
CA THR A 103 14.61 5.36 -4.70
C THR A 103 15.70 4.31 -4.90
N PRO A 104 16.02 3.47 -3.89
CA PRO A 104 16.98 2.39 -4.05
C PRO A 104 16.58 1.45 -5.19
N ASP A 105 17.55 1.06 -6.01
CA ASP A 105 17.37 0.04 -7.04
C ASP A 105 18.00 -1.27 -6.54
N PRO A 106 17.26 -2.39 -6.41
CA PRO A 106 15.82 -2.57 -6.64
C PRO A 106 14.94 -2.10 -5.47
N ALA A 107 13.65 -1.82 -5.73
CA ALA A 107 12.65 -1.48 -4.70
C ALA A 107 11.25 -2.04 -5.00
N ASN A 108 10.46 -2.21 -3.95
CA ASN A 108 9.03 -2.53 -4.01
C ASN A 108 8.19 -1.30 -3.62
N LEU A 109 7.12 -1.06 -4.37
CA LEU A 109 6.10 -0.07 -4.08
C LEU A 109 4.77 -0.80 -3.86
N MET A 110 4.24 -0.78 -2.65
CA MET A 110 2.89 -1.25 -2.36
C MET A 110 1.94 -0.08 -2.24
N VAL A 111 0.91 -0.06 -3.07
CA VAL A 111 -0.16 0.93 -3.02
C VAL A 111 -1.39 0.29 -2.39
N ILE A 112 -1.97 0.93 -1.38
CA ILE A 112 -3.23 0.51 -0.78
C ILE A 112 -4.26 1.59 -1.10
N SER A 113 -5.11 1.38 -2.11
CA SER A 113 -6.05 2.41 -2.58
C SER A 113 -7.26 1.82 -3.31
N ARG A 114 -8.32 2.63 -3.42
CA ARG A 114 -9.49 2.41 -4.28
C ARG A 114 -9.42 3.25 -5.56
N ASP A 115 -8.47 4.18 -5.65
CA ASP A 115 -8.39 5.10 -6.78
C ASP A 115 -7.86 4.40 -8.03
N GLU A 116 -8.79 3.87 -8.85
CA GLU A 116 -8.45 3.16 -10.07
C GLU A 116 -7.88 4.06 -11.17
N SER A 117 -7.98 5.39 -11.03
CA SER A 117 -7.32 6.33 -11.96
C SER A 117 -5.80 6.17 -11.93
N LEU A 118 -5.25 5.57 -10.86
CA LEU A 118 -3.83 5.26 -10.72
C LEU A 118 -3.36 4.15 -11.66
N SER A 119 -4.26 3.32 -12.21
CA SER A 119 -3.92 2.12 -13.00
C SER A 119 -2.89 2.39 -14.08
N TYR A 120 -3.06 3.48 -14.84
CA TYR A 120 -2.14 3.86 -15.91
C TYR A 120 -0.72 4.14 -15.38
N PHE A 121 -0.62 4.83 -14.25
CA PHE A 121 0.65 5.21 -13.63
C PHE A 121 1.33 4.02 -12.96
N LEU A 122 0.57 3.18 -12.25
CA LEU A 122 1.08 1.96 -11.64
C LEU A 122 1.72 1.03 -12.68
N SER A 123 1.02 0.80 -13.80
CA SER A 123 1.56 0.05 -14.94
C SER A 123 2.84 0.66 -15.50
N LYS A 124 2.90 1.99 -15.66
CA LYS A 124 4.11 2.69 -16.12
C LYS A 124 5.26 2.64 -15.13
N TRP A 125 4.95 2.57 -13.84
CA TRP A 125 5.95 2.51 -12.80
C TRP A 125 6.49 1.11 -12.58
N GLN A 126 5.82 0.07 -13.07
CA GLN A 126 6.41 -1.26 -13.13
C GLN A 126 7.63 -1.25 -14.08
N THR A 127 8.82 -1.57 -13.56
CA THR A 127 10.05 -1.67 -14.35
C THR A 127 10.89 -2.87 -13.90
N ASP A 128 12.05 -3.06 -14.53
CA ASP A 128 13.00 -4.09 -14.08
C ASP A 128 13.64 -3.81 -12.73
N LYS A 129 13.57 -2.57 -12.26
CA LYS A 129 14.16 -2.14 -10.98
C LYS A 129 13.14 -1.76 -9.92
N ARG A 130 11.88 -1.64 -10.31
CA ARG A 130 10.77 -1.32 -9.40
C ARG A 130 9.62 -2.28 -9.61
N ASN A 131 9.22 -2.90 -8.51
CA ASN A 131 8.07 -3.77 -8.46
C ASN A 131 6.85 -3.05 -7.86
N VAL A 132 5.71 -3.12 -8.54
CA VAL A 132 4.46 -2.51 -8.09
C VAL A 132 3.52 -3.59 -7.57
N LEU A 133 3.05 -3.35 -6.34
CA LEU A 133 2.19 -4.20 -5.53
C LEU A 133 0.91 -3.41 -5.22
N LEU A 134 -0.24 -4.07 -5.16
CA LEU A 134 -1.53 -3.40 -4.95
C LEU A 134 -2.39 -4.11 -3.91
N ALA A 135 -2.89 -3.39 -2.91
CA ALA A 135 -4.04 -3.84 -2.13
C ALA A 135 -5.24 -2.93 -2.40
N HIS A 136 -6.39 -3.54 -2.70
CA HIS A 136 -7.58 -2.82 -3.10
C HIS A 136 -8.83 -3.39 -2.38
N PRO A 137 -9.90 -2.59 -2.22
CA PRO A 137 -11.18 -3.10 -1.71
C PRO A 137 -11.84 -4.06 -2.73
N PRO A 138 -12.94 -4.74 -2.35
CA PRO A 138 -13.68 -5.61 -3.28
C PRO A 138 -14.21 -4.88 -4.51
N ASN A 139 -14.42 -5.63 -5.59
CA ASN A 139 -14.92 -5.18 -6.89
C ASN A 139 -14.02 -4.15 -7.61
N PRO A 140 -12.70 -4.38 -7.74
CA PRO A 140 -11.87 -3.55 -8.61
C PRO A 140 -12.19 -3.80 -10.09
N SER A 141 -11.83 -2.89 -10.98
CA SER A 141 -11.71 -3.21 -12.41
C SER A 141 -10.53 -4.14 -12.70
N ASP A 142 -10.64 -4.92 -13.78
CA ASP A 142 -9.55 -5.77 -14.27
C ASP A 142 -8.30 -4.95 -14.63
N SER A 143 -8.48 -3.74 -15.17
CA SER A 143 -7.36 -2.84 -15.48
C SER A 143 -6.58 -2.40 -14.25
N PHE A 144 -7.27 -2.23 -13.11
CA PHE A 144 -6.60 -1.85 -11.88
C PHE A 144 -5.80 -3.02 -11.31
N VAL A 145 -6.38 -4.22 -11.30
CA VAL A 145 -5.67 -5.44 -10.87
C VAL A 145 -4.47 -5.73 -11.77
N ALA A 146 -4.61 -5.57 -13.09
CA ALA A 146 -3.55 -5.79 -14.06
C ALA A 146 -2.39 -4.77 -13.97
N SER A 147 -2.57 -3.67 -13.24
CA SER A 147 -1.56 -2.62 -13.10
C SER A 147 -0.43 -2.94 -12.10
N ALA A 148 -0.54 -4.04 -11.37
CA ALA A 148 0.43 -4.51 -10.40
C ALA A 148 0.77 -5.99 -10.61
N LYS A 149 1.97 -6.41 -10.18
CA LYS A 149 2.39 -7.82 -10.30
C LYS A 149 1.70 -8.75 -9.32
N THR A 150 1.37 -8.24 -8.14
CA THR A 150 0.81 -9.00 -7.02
C THR A 150 -0.26 -8.16 -6.35
N THR A 151 -1.39 -8.77 -6.02
CA THR A 151 -2.56 -8.05 -5.52
C THR A 151 -3.21 -8.71 -4.29
N TRP A 152 -3.71 -7.89 -3.39
CA TRP A 152 -4.46 -8.36 -2.23
C TRP A 152 -5.82 -7.69 -2.15
N LEU A 153 -6.83 -8.46 -1.74
CA LEU A 153 -8.00 -7.85 -1.15
C LEU A 153 -7.60 -7.20 0.17
N TRP A 154 -7.77 -5.88 0.29
CA TRP A 154 -7.38 -5.14 1.49
C TRP A 154 -7.99 -5.72 2.78
N ASN A 155 -9.26 -6.10 2.72
CA ASN A 155 -9.96 -6.71 3.84
C ASN A 155 -9.48 -8.14 4.16
N SER A 156 -8.82 -8.84 3.24
CA SER A 156 -8.28 -10.19 3.48
C SER A 156 -6.99 -10.15 4.28
N LEU A 157 -6.21 -9.07 4.20
CA LEU A 157 -4.99 -8.90 5.00
C LEU A 157 -5.23 -9.01 6.52
N CYS A 158 -6.43 -8.64 6.94
CA CYS A 158 -6.84 -8.65 8.34
C CYS A 158 -7.50 -9.95 8.79
N LYS A 159 -7.83 -10.85 7.86
CA LYS A 159 -8.33 -12.16 8.22
C LYS A 159 -7.14 -13.00 8.69
N ASN A 160 -7.23 -13.57 9.89
CA ASN A 160 -6.31 -14.63 10.27
C ASN A 160 -6.47 -15.75 9.22
N LEU A 161 -5.37 -16.17 8.60
CA LEU A 161 -5.37 -17.46 7.92
C LEU A 161 -5.49 -18.51 9.04
N THR A 162 -6.71 -18.91 9.33
CA THR A 162 -7.01 -20.14 10.07
C THR A 162 -6.66 -21.34 9.22
#